data_AF-A0A1Z4EUS1-F1
#
_entry.id   AF-A0A1Z4EUS1-F1
#
_cell.length_a   1.000
_cell.length_b   1.000
_cell.length_c   1.000
_cell.angle_alpha   90.00
_cell.angle_beta   90.00
_cell.angle_gamma   90.00
#
_symmetry.space_group_name_H-M   'P 1'
#
loop_
_entity.id
_entity.type
_entity.pdbx_description
1 polymer ?
#
loop_
_entity_poly.entity_id
_entity_poly.type
_entity_poly.pdbx_seq_one_letter_code
_entity_poly.pdbx_strand_id
1 'polypeptide(L)' 'MANYDRAEFTAWLHASCERQGVPVTVTDPAVITQVATLLGPRTQPLQRRDRLARRDIASNSTS' A
#
# COMPACT_ATOMS: atom_id res chain seq x y z
N MET A 1 5.65 -17.68 -2.16
CA MET A 1 6.40 -16.41 -2.14
C MET A 1 5.54 -15.35 -2.81
N ALA A 2 5.23 -14.25 -2.12
CA ALA A 2 4.57 -13.12 -2.78
C ALA A 2 5.54 -12.55 -3.83
N ASN A 3 5.11 -12.49 -5.09
CA ASN A 3 5.91 -11.94 -6.18
C ASN A 3 6.00 -10.42 -5.99
N TYR A 4 6.98 -10.00 -5.20
CA TYR A 4 7.19 -8.62 -4.82
C TYR A 4 7.73 -7.82 -6.02
N ASP A 5 6.92 -6.91 -6.56
CA ASP A 5 7.35 -6.04 -7.65
C ASP A 5 8.03 -4.78 -7.09
N ARG A 6 9.35 -4.69 -7.28
CA ARG A 6 10.18 -3.57 -6.80
C ARG A 6 9.72 -2.24 -7.38
N ALA A 7 9.25 -2.21 -8.62
CA ALA A 7 8.85 -0.97 -9.27
C ALA A 7 7.55 -0.44 -8.64
N GLU A 8 6.59 -1.32 -8.38
CA GLU A 8 5.34 -0.97 -7.68
C GLU A 8 5.60 -0.34 -6.31
N PHE A 9 6.49 -0.94 -5.51
CA PHE A 9 6.80 -0.38 -4.20
C PHE A 9 7.58 0.93 -4.27
N THR A 10 8.51 1.06 -5.21
CA THR A 10 9.27 2.30 -5.37
C THR A 10 8.33 3.45 -5.75
N ALA A 11 7.33 3.20 -6.60
CA ALA A 11 6.30 4.16 -6.94
C ALA A 11 5.43 4.52 -5.71
N TRP A 12 5.01 3.53 -4.92
CA TRP A 12 4.29 3.76 -3.66
C TRP A 12 5.10 4.58 -2.66
N LEU A 13 6.40 4.30 -2.52
CA LEU A 13 7.31 5.02 -1.64
C LEU A 13 7.39 6.50 -2.04
N HIS A 14 7.61 6.77 -3.33
CA HIS A 14 7.68 8.13 -3.87
C HIS A 14 6.40 8.92 -3.59
N ALA A 15 5.25 8.35 -3.96
CA ALA A 15 3.95 8.98 -3.73
C ALA A 15 3.67 9.21 -2.24
N SER A 16 4.12 8.31 -1.37
CA SER A 16 3.96 8.45 0.08
C SER A 16 4.81 9.58 0.65
N CYS A 17 6.04 9.75 0.18
CA CYS A 17 6.94 10.83 0.57
C CYS A 17 6.45 12.19 0.04
N GLU A 18 6.02 12.25 -1.22
CA GLU A 18 5.45 13.45 -1.84
C GLU A 18 4.22 13.96 -1.10
N ARG A 19 3.29 13.08 -0.71
CA ARG A 19 2.10 13.44 0.07
C ARG A 19 2.43 14.02 1.45
N GLN A 20 3.60 13.71 1.99
CA GLN A 20 4.09 14.24 3.26
C GLN A 20 4.97 15.48 3.08
N GLY A 21 5.23 15.90 1.83
CA GLY A 21 6.11 17.01 1.51
C GLY A 21 7.59 16.73 1.80
N VAL A 22 7.98 15.45 1.88
CA VAL A 22 9.36 15.06 2.20
C VAL A 22 10.08 14.63 0.92
N PRO A 23 11.20 15.27 0.55
CA PRO A 23 11.98 14.83 -0.60
C PRO A 23 12.61 13.46 -0.31
N VAL A 24 12.48 12.54 -1.26
CA VAL A 24 13.06 11.20 -1.20
C VAL A 24 14.05 11.02 -2.35
N THR A 25 15.17 10.38 -2.06
CA THR A 25 16.17 9.99 -3.07
C THR A 25 16.61 8.57 -2.78
N VAL A 26 16.38 7.67 -3.72
CA VAL A 26 16.80 6.27 -3.61
C VAL A 26 18.22 6.14 -4.13
N THR A 27 19.19 6.02 -3.23
CA THR A 27 20.61 5.88 -3.56
C THR A 27 21.02 4.42 -3.75
N ASP A 28 20.40 3.49 -3.02
CA ASP A 28 20.65 2.06 -3.14
C ASP A 28 19.35 1.26 -3.33
N PRO A 29 19.20 0.53 -4.45
CA PRO A 29 18.00 -0.24 -4.74
C PRO A 29 17.90 -1.56 -3.95
N ALA A 30 18.99 -2.04 -3.33
CA ALA A 30 18.96 -3.24 -2.49
C ALA A 30 18.32 -2.94 -1.13
N VAL A 31 18.57 -1.76 -0.55
CA VAL A 31 17.92 -1.28 0.67
C VAL A 31 16.40 -1.23 0.52
N ILE A 32 15.89 -0.78 -0.63
CA ILE A 32 14.44 -0.80 -0.94
C ILE A 32 13.88 -2.20 -0.80
N THR A 33 14.61 -3.21 -1.28
CA THR A 33 14.20 -4.63 -1.23
C THR A 33 14.26 -5.21 0.18
N GLN A 34 15.07 -4.64 1.07
CA GLN A 34 15.09 -5.02 2.49
C GLN A 34 13.93 -4.39 3.24
N VAL A 35 13.70 -3.08 3.06
CA VAL A 35 12.58 -2.34 3.67
C VAL A 35 11.24 -2.94 3.23
N ALA A 36 11.10 -3.24 1.95
CA ALA A 36 10.05 -4.05 1.36
C ALA A 36 9.69 -5.31 2.16
N THR A 37 10.72 -6.11 2.43
CA THR A 37 10.61 -7.41 3.09
C THR A 37 10.17 -7.23 4.54
N LEU A 38 10.67 -6.18 5.20
CA LEU A 38 10.31 -5.83 6.58
C LEU A 38 8.86 -5.36 6.70
N LEU A 39 8.38 -4.56 5.74
CA LEU A 39 6.99 -4.09 5.71
C LEU A 39 6.01 -5.23 5.41
N GLY A 40 6.45 -6.20 4.60
CA GLY A 40 5.67 -7.38 4.24
C GLY A 40 4.33 -7.05 3.59
N PRO A 41 3.48 -8.05 3.32
CA PRO A 41 2.17 -7.86 2.67
C PRO A 41 1.12 -7.14 3.55
N ARG A 42 1.50 -6.56 4.70
CA ARG A 42 0.57 -5.95 5.67
C ARG A 42 0.27 -4.47 5.41
N THR A 43 0.90 -3.85 4.41
CA THR A 43 0.52 -2.52 3.92
C THR A 43 -0.66 -2.61 2.95
N GLN A 44 -1.82 -3.09 3.43
CA GLN A 44 -3.09 -2.87 2.74
C GLN A 44 -4.04 -2.01 3.59
N PRO A 45 -3.90 -0.66 3.56
CA PRO A 45 -4.93 0.21 4.12
C PRO A 45 -6.18 0.35 3.23
N LEU A 46 -6.24 -0.27 2.05
CA LEU A 46 -7.33 -0.01 1.09
C LEU A 46 -8.40 -1.10 0.99
N GLN A 47 -8.13 -2.37 1.32
CA GLN A 47 -9.18 -3.42 1.31
C GLN A 47 -10.19 -3.29 2.46
N ARG A 48 -9.82 -2.67 3.59
CA ARG A 48 -10.72 -2.55 4.76
C ARG A 48 -11.88 -1.57 4.54
N ARG A 49 -11.72 -0.55 3.69
CA ARG A 49 -12.77 0.44 3.43
C ARG A 49 -13.83 -0.10 2.47
N ASP A 50 -13.43 -0.91 1.50
CA ASP A 50 -14.35 -1.53 0.54
C ASP A 50 -15.33 -2.51 1.21
N ARG A 51 -14.85 -3.25 2.23
CA ARG A 51 -15.67 -4.23 2.96
C ARG A 51 -16.75 -3.60 3.84
N LEU A 52 -16.54 -2.37 4.32
CA LEU A 52 -17.54 -1.63 5.10
C LEU A 52 -18.59 -1.02 4.17
N ALA A 53 -18.18 -0.44 3.04
CA ALA A 53 -19.11 0.07 2.03
C ALA A 53 -20.03 -1.02 1.47
N ARG A 54 -19.51 -2.25 1.25
CA ARG A 54 -20.32 -3.39 0.79
C ARG A 54 -21.31 -3.91 1.85
N ARG A 55 -21.05 -3.66 3.14
CA ARG A 55 -21.93 -4.09 4.25
C ARG A 55 -23.14 -3.19 4.43
N ASP A 56 -22.98 -1.89 4.19
CA ASP A 56 -24.08 -0.93 4.19
C ASP A 56 -25.07 -1.20 3.04
N ILE A 57 -24.58 -1.50 1.84
CA ILE A 57 -25.43 -1.75 0.66
C ILE A 57 -26.30 -3.03 0.86
N ALA A 58 -25.77 -4.05 1.53
CA ALA A 58 -26.49 -5.30 1.77
C ALA A 58 -27.55 -5.19 2.88
N SER A 59 -27.42 -4.23 3.80
CA SER A 59 -28.33 -4.08 4.95
C SER A 59 -29.55 -3.22 4.63
N ASN A 60 -29.49 -2.35 3.62
CA ASN A 60 -30.58 -1.47 3.22
C ASN A 60 -31.53 -2.08 2.15
N SER A 61 -31.36 -3.37 1.81
CA SER A 61 -32.13 -4.03 0.73
C SER A 61 -33.24 -4.98 1.22
N THR A 62 -33.55 -5.03 2.52
CA THR A 62 -34.70 -5.82 3.03
C THR A 62 -35.62 -4.90 3.84
N SER A 63 -36.74 -4.54 3.19
CA SER A 63 -38.04 -4.05 3.72
C SER A 63 -38.10 -3.18 4.98
#